data_AF-A0A9W7ME34-F1
#
_entry.id   AF-A0A9W7ME34-F1
#
_cell.length_a   1.000
_cell.length_b   1.000
_cell.length_c   1.000
_cell.angle_alpha   90.00
_cell.angle_beta   90.00
_cell.angle_gamma   90.00
#
_symmetry.space_group_name_H-M   'P 1'
#
loop_
_entity.id
_entity.type
_entity.pdbx_description
1 polymer ?
#
loop_
_entity_poly.entity_id
_entity_poly.type
_entity_poly.pdbx_seq_one_letter_code
_entity_poly.pdbx_strand_id
1 'polypeptide(L)'
;MTFPLSLRHANDYASKRVALVGDAAHTVHPLAGQGVNLGFGDASSLSCVIFEGIAVGTDIGEVSLLKKYEADRKPTNVMMMAVLDGFQKAYSVDFGPLNIVRAAAFHGAHHISPFKKSIISYASGELRLPLFA
;
A
#
# COMPACT_ATOMS: atom_id res chain seq x y z
N MET A 1 -19.92 18.89 6.55
CA MET A 1 -19.29 18.96 5.21
C MET A 1 -18.90 17.54 4.84
N THR A 2 -19.42 17.03 3.74
CA THR A 2 -19.15 15.66 3.28
C THR A 2 -18.16 15.75 2.13
N PHE A 3 -16.98 15.16 2.30
CA PHE A 3 -16.00 15.04 1.22
C PHE A 3 -16.33 13.77 0.43
N PRO A 4 -16.60 13.84 -0.88
CA PRO A 4 -16.81 12.65 -1.69
C PRO A 4 -15.48 11.91 -1.80
N LEU A 5 -15.42 10.71 -1.23
CA LEU A 5 -14.20 9.94 -1.09
C LEU A 5 -14.12 8.95 -2.26
N SER A 6 -13.18 9.18 -3.14
CA SER A 6 -12.87 8.28 -4.24
C SER A 6 -11.41 7.88 -4.16
N LEU A 7 -11.14 6.58 -4.30
CA LEU A 7 -9.79 6.08 -4.51
C LEU A 7 -9.23 6.69 -5.80
N ARG A 8 -8.13 7.43 -5.68
CA ARG A 8 -7.46 8.12 -6.80
C ARG A 8 -5.96 7.97 -6.67
N HIS A 9 -5.28 7.97 -7.80
CA HIS A 9 -3.84 7.84 -7.91
C HIS A 9 -3.37 8.62 -9.14
N ALA A 10 -2.29 9.38 -9.02
CA ALA A 10 -1.69 10.14 -10.11
C ALA A 10 -0.99 9.22 -11.12
N ASN A 11 -1.19 9.40 -12.43
CA ASN A 11 -0.55 8.53 -13.43
C ASN A 11 0.98 8.50 -13.33
N ASP A 12 1.59 9.63 -12.99
CA ASP A 12 3.01 9.78 -12.71
C ASP A 12 3.19 10.44 -11.35
N TYR A 13 4.07 9.87 -10.53
CA TYR A 13 4.42 10.47 -9.23
C TYR A 13 5.62 11.38 -9.35
N ALA A 14 6.47 11.14 -10.34
CA ALA A 14 7.69 11.90 -10.58
C ALA A 14 7.74 12.43 -12.01
N SER A 15 8.15 13.68 -12.15
CA SER A 15 8.51 14.34 -13.41
C SER A 15 9.75 15.20 -13.20
N LYS A 16 10.21 15.88 -14.25
CA LYS A 16 11.44 16.67 -14.17
C LYS A 16 11.28 17.76 -13.13
N ARG A 17 12.11 17.73 -12.07
CA ARG A 17 12.08 18.65 -10.93
C ARG A 17 10.77 18.67 -10.14
N VAL A 18 9.93 17.64 -10.25
CA VAL A 18 8.62 17.57 -9.57
C VAL A 18 8.41 16.17 -9.00
N ALA A 19 8.01 16.09 -7.73
CA ALA A 19 7.57 14.85 -7.09
C ALA A 19 6.24 15.11 -6.35
N LEU A 20 5.27 14.22 -6.55
CA LEU A 20 4.00 14.19 -5.82
C LEU A 20 4.15 13.21 -4.66
N VAL A 21 3.64 13.57 -3.47
CA VAL A 21 3.72 12.76 -2.25
C VAL A 21 2.40 12.81 -1.48
N GLY A 22 2.07 11.73 -0.77
CA GLY A 22 0.84 11.65 0.04
C GLY A 22 -0.42 11.87 -0.80
N ASP A 23 -1.36 12.66 -0.28
CA ASP A 23 -2.67 12.93 -0.92
C ASP A 23 -2.58 13.54 -2.33
N ALA A 24 -1.45 14.17 -2.67
CA ALA A 24 -1.19 14.67 -4.01
C ALA A 24 -0.87 13.55 -5.02
N ALA A 25 -0.32 12.44 -4.54
CA ALA A 25 0.04 11.27 -5.35
C ALA A 25 -1.07 10.20 -5.33
N HIS A 26 -1.68 9.95 -4.16
CA HIS A 26 -2.74 8.97 -3.97
C HIS A 26 -3.73 9.43 -2.91
N THR A 27 -5.01 9.16 -3.11
CA THR A 27 -6.06 9.36 -2.12
C THR A 27 -6.67 8.01 -1.79
N VAL A 28 -6.54 7.58 -0.52
CA VAL A 28 -7.09 6.30 -0.03
C VAL A 28 -8.40 6.51 0.73
N HIS A 29 -9.23 5.47 0.76
CA HIS A 29 -10.50 5.51 1.49
C HIS A 29 -10.25 5.64 3.02
N PRO A 30 -10.90 6.58 3.72
CA PRO A 30 -10.58 6.91 5.12
C PRO A 30 -10.98 5.82 6.13
N LEU A 31 -11.77 4.83 5.72
CA LEU A 31 -11.99 3.59 6.50
C LEU A 31 -10.67 2.94 6.94
N ALA A 32 -9.59 3.15 6.19
CA ALA A 32 -8.29 2.58 6.50
C ALA A 32 -7.49 3.37 7.55
N GLY A 33 -7.67 4.69 7.66
CA GLY A 33 -6.79 5.55 8.48
C GLY A 33 -5.30 5.52 8.07
N GLN A 34 -4.97 4.97 6.90
CA GLN A 34 -3.58 4.70 6.47
C GLN A 34 -2.95 5.82 5.62
N GLY A 35 -3.70 6.86 5.23
CA GLY A 35 -3.20 7.90 4.32
C GLY A 35 -1.92 8.58 4.85
N VAL A 36 -1.89 8.87 6.15
CA VAL A 36 -0.70 9.45 6.81
C VAL A 36 0.50 8.50 6.77
N ASN A 37 0.30 7.20 7.02
CA ASN A 37 1.37 6.21 6.99
C ASN A 37 1.94 6.03 5.57
N LEU A 38 1.07 6.04 4.56
CA LEU A 38 1.49 5.99 3.16
C LEU A 38 2.28 7.25 2.78
N GLY A 39 1.83 8.43 3.22
CA GLY A 39 2.54 9.69 3.04
C GLY A 39 3.92 9.73 3.72
N PHE A 40 4.04 9.18 4.93
CA PHE A 40 5.35 9.04 5.59
C PHE A 40 6.28 8.09 4.84
N GLY A 41 5.75 6.98 4.31
CA GLY A 41 6.52 6.09 3.45
C GLY A 41 7.01 6.79 2.18
N ASP A 42 6.19 7.66 1.59
CA ASP A 42 6.58 8.45 0.42
C ASP A 42 7.70 9.45 0.77
N ALA A 43 7.57 10.18 1.88
CA ALA A 43 8.57 11.13 2.33
C ALA A 43 9.91 10.45 2.66
N SER A 44 9.86 9.28 3.32
CA SER A 44 11.04 8.48 3.64
C SER A 44 11.76 8.02 2.37
N SER A 45 11.04 7.43 1.42
CA SER A 45 11.60 6.96 0.15
C SER A 45 12.18 8.10 -0.69
N LEU A 46 11.45 9.22 -0.81
CA LEU A 46 11.92 10.40 -1.53
C LEU A 46 13.20 10.98 -0.89
N SER A 47 13.26 11.03 0.44
CA SER A 47 14.46 11.51 1.14
C SER A 47 15.68 10.63 0.89
N CYS A 48 15.48 9.31 0.84
CA CYS A 48 16.55 8.34 0.56
C CYS A 48 17.09 8.53 -0.87
N VAL A 49 16.18 8.61 -1.85
CA VAL A 49 16.54 8.81 -3.26
C VAL A 49 17.27 10.14 -3.47
N ILE A 50 16.82 11.22 -2.83
CA ILE A 50 17.52 12.52 -2.90
C ILE A 50 18.92 12.42 -2.27
N PHE A 51 19.03 11.78 -1.09
CA PHE A 51 20.32 11.58 -0.43
C PHE A 51 21.31 10.79 -1.29
N GLU A 52 20.88 9.68 -1.89
CA GLU A 52 21.68 8.89 -2.82
C GLU A 52 22.13 9.74 -4.03
N GLY A 53 21.22 10.53 -4.60
CA GLY A 53 21.52 11.42 -5.71
C GLY A 53 22.59 12.46 -5.37
N ILE A 54 22.47 13.10 -4.19
CA ILE A 54 23.46 14.06 -3.69
C ILE A 54 24.83 13.37 -3.48
N ALA A 55 24.85 12.16 -2.91
CA ALA A 55 26.09 11.42 -2.62
C ALA A 55 26.92 11.11 -3.87
N VAL A 56 26.27 10.96 -5.04
CA VAL A 56 26.94 10.71 -6.33
C VAL A 56 27.02 11.96 -7.22
N GLY A 57 26.61 13.13 -6.73
CA GLY A 57 26.65 14.39 -7.47
C GLY A 57 25.59 14.53 -8.58
N THR A 58 24.50 13.76 -8.51
CA THR A 58 23.36 13.87 -9.45
C THR A 58 22.47 15.06 -9.09
N ASP A 59 21.89 15.72 -10.10
CA ASP A 59 20.86 16.74 -9.90
C ASP A 59 19.63 16.12 -9.20
N ILE A 60 19.23 16.67 -8.05
CA ILE A 60 18.07 16.20 -7.27
C ILE A 60 16.75 16.25 -8.05
N GLY A 61 16.70 17.07 -9.10
CA GLY A 61 15.54 17.21 -9.97
C GLY A 61 15.57 16.33 -11.22
N GLU A 62 16.57 15.46 -11.34
CA GLU A 62 16.71 14.54 -12.46
C GLU A 62 15.59 13.48 -12.42
N VAL A 63 15.00 13.18 -13.59
CA VAL A 63 13.82 12.32 -13.71
C VAL A 63 14.13 10.87 -13.38
N SER A 64 15.23 10.32 -13.89
CA SER A 64 15.67 8.96 -13.56
C SER A 64 15.90 8.75 -12.07
N LEU A 65 16.40 9.76 -11.35
CA LEU A 65 16.52 9.74 -9.89
C LEU A 65 15.13 9.69 -9.25
N LEU A 66 14.26 10.66 -9.56
CA LEU A 66 12.90 10.74 -8.99
C LEU A 66 12.01 9.54 -9.39
N LYS A 67 12.25 8.92 -10.54
CA LYS A 67 11.55 7.70 -10.97
C LYS A 67 11.92 6.49 -10.11
N LYS A 68 13.06 6.47 -9.40
CA LYS A 68 13.35 5.45 -8.38
C LYS A 68 12.34 5.53 -7.22
N TYR A 69 12.03 6.74 -6.77
CA TYR A 69 10.99 6.97 -5.75
C TYR A 69 9.62 6.50 -6.26
N GLU A 70 9.26 6.85 -7.50
CA GLU A 70 8.00 6.37 -8.08
C GLU A 70 7.94 4.84 -8.17
N ALA A 71 9.02 4.20 -8.62
CA ALA A 71 9.08 2.74 -8.76
C ALA A 71 8.96 2.00 -7.43
N ASP A 72 9.47 2.59 -6.34
CA ASP A 72 9.37 2.04 -4.98
C ASP A 72 7.95 2.22 -4.41
N ARG A 73 7.35 3.42 -4.56
CA ARG A 73 6.12 3.78 -3.85
C ARG A 73 4.84 3.48 -4.60
N LYS A 74 4.83 3.63 -5.92
CA LYS A 74 3.62 3.44 -6.75
C LYS A 74 3.03 2.03 -6.62
N PRO A 75 3.80 0.93 -6.72
CA PRO A 75 3.24 -0.42 -6.59
C PRO A 75 2.68 -0.68 -5.19
N THR A 76 3.38 -0.24 -4.14
CA THR A 76 2.92 -0.38 -2.75
C THR A 76 1.62 0.37 -2.50
N ASN A 77 1.53 1.61 -2.97
CA ASN A 77 0.34 2.44 -2.80
C ASN A 77 -0.84 1.85 -3.60
N VAL A 78 -0.62 1.42 -4.86
CA VAL A 78 -1.65 0.76 -5.68
C VAL A 78 -2.12 -0.58 -5.08
N MET A 79 -1.21 -1.39 -4.54
CA MET A 79 -1.58 -2.66 -3.91
C MET A 79 -2.44 -2.44 -2.68
N MET A 80 -2.07 -1.47 -1.84
CA MET A 80 -2.86 -1.09 -0.67
C MET A 80 -4.26 -0.59 -1.06
N MET A 81 -4.35 0.23 -2.12
CA MET A 81 -5.62 0.69 -2.69
C MET A 81 -6.48 -0.49 -3.15
N ALA A 82 -5.91 -1.45 -3.88
CA ALA A 82 -6.63 -2.62 -4.39
C ALA A 82 -7.16 -3.52 -3.26
N VAL A 83 -6.37 -3.71 -2.19
CA VAL A 83 -6.79 -4.46 -1.00
C VAL A 83 -7.99 -3.78 -0.33
N LEU A 84 -7.92 -2.46 -0.13
CA LEU A 84 -9.01 -1.69 0.48
C LEU A 84 -10.28 -1.70 -0.37
N ASP A 85 -10.16 -1.54 -1.69
CA ASP A 85 -11.28 -1.66 -2.63
C ASP A 85 -11.92 -3.06 -2.58
N GLY A 86 -11.09 -4.10 -2.50
CA GLY A 86 -11.54 -5.48 -2.35
C GLY A 86 -12.34 -5.69 -1.07
N PHE A 87 -11.83 -5.19 0.06
CA PHE A 87 -12.57 -5.22 1.33
C PHE A 87 -13.87 -4.42 1.25
N GLN A 88 -13.84 -3.19 0.72
CA GLN A 88 -15.06 -2.38 0.60
C GLN A 88 -16.11 -3.09 -0.24
N LYS A 89 -15.75 -3.63 -1.41
CA LYS A 89 -16.68 -4.40 -2.24
C LYS A 89 -17.19 -5.63 -1.52
N ALA A 90 -16.34 -6.39 -0.83
CA ALA A 90 -16.76 -7.55 -0.05
C ALA A 90 -17.74 -7.20 1.09
N TYR A 91 -17.61 -6.03 1.71
CA TYR A 91 -18.52 -5.56 2.77
C TYR A 91 -19.77 -4.85 2.24
N SER A 92 -19.72 -4.26 1.04
CA SER A 92 -20.85 -3.54 0.43
C SER A 92 -21.82 -4.47 -0.31
N VAL A 93 -21.41 -5.72 -0.53
CA VAL A 93 -22.19 -6.76 -1.20
C VAL A 93 -22.98 -7.54 -0.15
N ASP A 94 -24.24 -7.14 0.09
CA ASP A 94 -25.23 -7.93 0.85
C ASP A 94 -25.70 -9.12 -0.01
N PHE A 95 -24.91 -10.18 -0.05
CA PHE A 95 -25.29 -11.44 -0.71
C PHE A 95 -25.41 -12.56 0.33
N GLY A 96 -26.62 -13.10 0.50
CA GLY A 96 -26.93 -14.24 1.37
C GLY A 96 -25.96 -15.45 1.31
N PRO A 97 -25.30 -15.78 0.18
CA PRO A 97 -24.27 -16.83 0.11
C PRO A 97 -22.95 -16.54 0.86
N LEU A 98 -22.61 -15.28 1.14
CA LEU A 98 -21.41 -14.93 1.92
C LEU A 98 -21.48 -15.44 3.36
N ASN A 99 -22.68 -15.63 3.91
CA ASN A 99 -22.84 -16.27 5.22
C ASN A 99 -22.42 -17.75 5.20
N ILE A 100 -22.59 -18.45 4.07
CA ILE A 100 -22.18 -19.86 3.92
C ILE A 100 -20.66 -19.93 3.80
N VAL A 101 -20.03 -19.04 3.04
CA VAL A 101 -18.57 -18.94 2.94
C VAL A 101 -17.95 -18.50 4.27
N ARG A 102 -18.57 -17.53 4.97
CA ARG A 102 -18.16 -17.09 6.31
C ARG A 102 -18.30 -18.22 7.32
N ALA A 103 -19.40 -18.97 7.33
CA ALA A 103 -19.58 -20.13 8.20
C ALA A 103 -18.58 -21.25 7.89
N ALA A 104 -18.32 -21.55 6.61
CA ALA A 104 -17.31 -22.52 6.18
C ALA A 104 -15.89 -22.07 6.54
N ALA A 105 -15.59 -20.78 6.44
CA ALA A 105 -14.31 -20.20 6.83
C ALA A 105 -14.09 -20.23 8.36
N PHE A 106 -15.12 -19.91 9.16
CA PHE A 106 -15.06 -20.04 10.63
C PHE A 106 -14.93 -21.51 11.07
N HIS A 107 -15.64 -22.42 10.40
CA HIS A 107 -15.56 -23.86 10.68
C HIS A 107 -14.20 -24.45 10.26
N GLY A 108 -13.65 -24.02 9.12
CA GLY A 108 -12.32 -24.40 8.66
C GLY A 108 -11.21 -23.83 9.53
N ALA A 109 -11.28 -22.56 9.92
CA ALA A 109 -10.27 -21.88 10.74
C ALA A 109 -10.09 -22.51 12.14
N HIS A 110 -11.11 -23.20 12.66
CA HIS A 110 -11.01 -23.89 13.95
C HIS A 110 -10.04 -25.10 13.92
N HIS A 111 -9.75 -25.63 12.73
CA HIS A 111 -8.81 -26.74 12.51
C HIS A 111 -7.39 -26.30 12.13
N ILE A 112 -7.13 -25.00 11.92
CA ILE A 112 -5.85 -24.48 11.39
C ILE A 112 -5.07 -23.72 12.49
N SER A 113 -5.10 -24.24 13.72
CA SER A 113 -4.38 -23.68 14.87
C SER A 113 -2.87 -23.41 14.64
N PRO A 114 -2.10 -24.20 13.85
CA PRO A 114 -0.68 -23.90 13.61
C PRO A 114 -0.43 -22.75 12.61
N PHE A 115 -1.35 -22.44 11.71
CA PHE A 115 -1.13 -21.43 10.64
C PHE A 115 -1.32 -20.00 11.15
N LYS A 116 -2.14 -19.81 12.19
CA LYS A 116 -2.34 -18.52 12.87
C LYS A 116 -1.02 -17.96 13.45
N LYS A 117 -0.13 -18.83 13.95
CA LYS A 117 1.19 -18.41 14.48
C LYS A 117 2.13 -17.89 13.39
N SER A 118 2.12 -18.50 12.20
CA SER A 118 2.94 -18.05 11.07
C SER A 118 2.46 -16.71 10.51
N ILE A 119 1.15 -16.48 10.45
CA ILE A 119 0.58 -15.20 10.01
C ILE A 119 0.90 -14.08 11.01
N ILE A 120 0.81 -14.36 12.33
CA ILE A 120 1.16 -13.38 13.37
C ILE A 120 2.65 -13.04 13.33
N SER A 121 3.54 -14.03 13.16
CA SER A 121 4.98 -13.81 13.02
C SER A 121 5.35 -13.06 11.72
N TYR A 122 4.60 -13.27 10.63
CA TYR A 122 4.74 -12.51 9.39
C TYR A 122 4.26 -11.05 9.55
N ALA A 123 3.11 -10.85 10.19
CA ALA A 123 2.57 -9.53 10.48
C ALA A 123 3.43 -8.73 11.49
N SER A 124 4.18 -9.41 12.35
CA SER A 124 5.20 -8.82 13.23
C SER A 124 6.57 -8.62 12.57
N GLY A 125 6.74 -9.05 11.31
CA GLY A 125 7.94 -8.78 10.51
C GLY A 125 9.10 -9.76 10.68
N GLU A 126 8.90 -10.94 11.28
CA GLU A 126 9.98 -11.88 11.61
C GLU A 126 10.33 -12.88 10.49
N LEU A 127 9.51 -13.06 9.45
CA LEU A 127 9.76 -14.07 8.41
C LEU A 127 9.63 -13.56 6.97
N ARG A 128 10.69 -13.70 6.16
CA ARG A 128 10.65 -13.52 4.70
C ARG A 128 10.11 -14.79 4.03
N LEU A 129 9.20 -14.62 3.05
CA LEU A 129 8.63 -15.71 2.26
C LEU A 129 9.73 -16.51 1.51
N PRO A 130 9.70 -17.86 1.54
CA PRO A 130 10.66 -18.70 0.83
C PRO A 130 10.41 -18.79 -0.69
N LEU A 131 9.42 -18.05 -1.22
CA LEU A 131 9.15 -17.96 -2.66
C LEU A 131 10.10 -17.01 -3.40
N PHE A 132 11.01 -16.35 -2.67
CA PHE A 132 12.10 -15.55 -3.22
C PHE A 132 13.42 -15.88 -2.50
N ALA A 133 13.78 -17.17 -2.52
CA ALA A 133 15.16 -17.62 -2.36
C ALA A 133 15.66 -18.17 -3.70
#